data_AF-A0A3D5RTE5-F1
#
_entry.id   AF-A0A3D5RTE5-F1
#
_cell.length_a   1.000
_cell.length_b   1.000
_cell.length_c   1.000
_cell.angle_alpha   90.00
_cell.angle_beta   90.00
_cell.angle_gamma   90.00
#
_symmetry.space_group_name_H-M   'P 1'
#
loop_
_entity.id
_entity.type
_entity.pdbx_description
1 polymer ?
#
loop_
_entity_poly.entity_id
_entity_poly.type
_entity_poly.pdbx_seq_one_letter_code
_entity_poly.pdbx_strand_id
1 'polypeptide(L)'
;MSDFMMSQVQGLLGKVADDVNKVGKTQAAQMDMMLGAINDLAANLFATQAILCTLLKDHPVDADKVKAWINAQTEDGDETPKAHAAVDLLLSDVNKY
;
A
#
# COMPACT_ATOMS: atom_id res chain seq x y z
N MET A 1 -25.82 -0.52 -51.25
CA MET A 1 -24.94 -0.44 -50.06
C MET A 1 -24.89 -1.83 -49.47
N SER A 2 -23.72 -2.46 -49.50
CA SER A 2 -23.58 -3.91 -49.67
C SER A 2 -23.60 -4.71 -48.37
N ASP A 3 -24.15 -5.93 -48.42
CA ASP A 3 -24.09 -6.95 -47.37
C ASP A 3 -22.67 -7.20 -46.85
N PHE A 4 -21.67 -6.94 -47.71
CA PHE A 4 -20.25 -6.95 -47.36
C PHE A 4 -19.87 -5.90 -46.31
N MET A 5 -20.40 -4.68 -46.39
CA MET A 5 -20.18 -3.64 -45.37
C MET A 5 -20.85 -4.01 -44.05
N MET A 6 -22.04 -4.63 -44.10
CA MET A 6 -22.74 -5.12 -42.90
C MET A 6 -22.01 -6.28 -42.22
N SER A 7 -21.46 -7.22 -43.00
CA SER A 7 -20.62 -8.32 -42.51
C SER A 7 -19.34 -7.82 -41.83
N GLN A 8 -18.69 -6.79 -42.37
CA GLN A 8 -17.52 -6.16 -41.74
C GLN A 8 -17.89 -5.44 -40.43
N VAL A 9 -19.03 -4.74 -40.38
CA VAL A 9 -19.51 -4.10 -39.15
C VAL A 9 -19.81 -5.14 -38.07
N GLN A 10 -20.45 -6.26 -38.43
CA GLN A 10 -20.70 -7.37 -37.49
C GLN A 10 -19.40 -8.02 -36.99
N GLY A 11 -18.42 -8.21 -37.87
CA GLY A 11 -17.10 -8.72 -37.49
C GLY A 11 -16.33 -7.78 -36.55
N LEU A 12 -16.40 -6.47 -36.79
CA LEU A 12 -15.80 -5.46 -35.92
C LEU A 12 -16.51 -5.38 -34.57
N LEU A 13 -17.84 -5.46 -34.54
CA LEU A 13 -18.62 -5.52 -33.29
C LEU A 13 -18.29 -6.79 -32.48
N GLY A 14 -18.12 -7.93 -33.14
CA GLY A 14 -17.67 -9.17 -32.50
C GLY A 14 -16.29 -9.02 -31.87
N LYS A 15 -15.33 -8.42 -32.59
CA LYS A 15 -14.00 -8.12 -32.03
C LYS A 15 -14.03 -7.15 -30.85
N VAL A 16 -14.83 -6.09 -30.93
CA VAL A 16 -14.99 -5.13 -29.83
C VAL A 16 -15.60 -5.81 -28.61
N ALA A 17 -16.60 -6.67 -28.78
CA ALA A 17 -17.18 -7.45 -27.68
C ALA A 17 -16.14 -8.38 -27.04
N ASP A 18 -15.33 -9.07 -27.84
CA ASP A 18 -14.24 -9.93 -27.35
C ASP A 18 -13.16 -9.15 -26.61
N ASP A 19 -12.78 -7.98 -27.12
CA ASP A 19 -11.77 -7.11 -26.51
C ASP A 19 -12.28 -6.50 -25.19
N VAL A 20 -13.54 -6.08 -25.13
CA VAL A 20 -14.17 -5.64 -23.87
C VAL A 20 -14.19 -6.78 -22.84
N ASN A 21 -14.50 -8.00 -23.27
CA ASN A 21 -14.52 -9.17 -22.39
C ASN A 21 -13.11 -9.53 -21.88
N LYS A 22 -12.07 -9.38 -22.71
CA LYS A 22 -10.67 -9.54 -22.31
C LYS A 22 -10.21 -8.47 -21.33
N VAL A 23 -10.60 -7.21 -21.54
CA VAL A 23 -10.27 -6.10 -20.63
C VAL A 23 -10.90 -6.34 -19.26
N GLY A 24 -12.17 -6.73 -19.21
CA GLY A 24 -12.85 -7.06 -17.95
C GLY A 24 -12.15 -8.17 -17.16
N LYS A 25 -11.74 -9.25 -17.84
CA LYS A 25 -10.97 -10.35 -17.21
C LYS A 25 -9.59 -9.91 -16.72
N THR A 26 -8.90 -9.07 -17.50
CA THR A 26 -7.57 -8.55 -17.14
C THR A 26 -7.65 -7.64 -15.91
N GLN A 27 -8.68 -6.79 -15.86
CA GLN A 27 -8.89 -5.89 -14.73
C GLN A 27 -9.22 -6.65 -13.44
N ALA A 28 -10.04 -7.70 -13.50
CA ALA A 28 -10.31 -8.56 -12.36
C ALA A 28 -9.03 -9.23 -11.83
N ALA A 29 -8.21 -9.81 -12.72
CA ALA A 29 -6.95 -10.44 -12.34
C ALA A 29 -5.93 -9.46 -11.73
N GLN A 30 -5.86 -8.23 -12.25
CA GLN A 30 -5.03 -7.17 -11.67
C GLN A 30 -5.51 -6.76 -10.28
N MET A 31 -6.83 -6.71 -10.07
CA MET A 31 -7.39 -6.38 -8.76
C MET A 31 -7.09 -7.47 -7.73
N ASP A 32 -7.22 -8.75 -8.10
CA ASP A 32 -6.85 -9.87 -7.23
C ASP A 32 -5.36 -9.85 -6.87
N MET A 33 -4.49 -9.57 -7.85
CA MET A 33 -3.06 -9.43 -7.60
C MET A 33 -2.75 -8.27 -6.65
N MET A 34 -3.41 -7.13 -6.82
CA MET A 34 -3.25 -5.97 -5.94
C MET A 34 -3.70 -6.28 -4.51
N LEU A 35 -4.85 -6.95 -4.35
CA LEU A 35 -5.34 -7.38 -3.05
C LEU A 35 -4.39 -8.39 -2.38
N GLY A 36 -3.81 -9.31 -3.16
CA GLY A 36 -2.77 -10.21 -2.69
C GLY A 36 -1.54 -9.45 -2.17
N ALA A 37 -1.03 -8.48 -2.95
CA ALA A 37 0.10 -7.65 -2.55
C ALA A 37 -0.18 -6.80 -1.30
N ILE A 38 -1.41 -6.30 -1.14
CA ILE A 38 -1.83 -5.60 0.09
C ILE A 38 -1.80 -6.54 1.29
N ASN A 39 -2.27 -7.78 1.13
CA ASN A 39 -2.24 -8.77 2.20
C ASN A 39 -0.79 -9.13 2.60
N ASP A 40 0.10 -9.29 1.63
CA ASP A 40 1.52 -9.53 1.88
C ASP A 40 2.19 -8.33 2.57
N LEU A 41 1.85 -7.11 2.17
CA LEU A 41 2.34 -5.89 2.83
C LEU A 41 1.86 -5.82 4.28
N ALA A 42 0.59 -6.14 4.54
CA ALA A 42 0.04 -6.20 5.89
C ALA A 42 0.75 -7.25 6.75
N ALA A 43 1.01 -8.44 6.20
CA ALA A 43 1.75 -9.49 6.90
C ALA A 43 3.18 -9.05 7.25
N ASN A 44 3.88 -8.40 6.32
CA ASN A 44 5.23 -7.87 6.55
C ASN A 44 5.24 -6.74 7.60
N LEU A 45 4.27 -5.84 7.56
CA LEU A 45 4.10 -4.79 8.58
C LEU A 45 3.89 -5.40 9.96
N PHE A 46 2.99 -6.39 10.06
CA PHE A 46 2.70 -7.07 11.32
C PHE A 46 3.93 -7.81 11.87
N ALA A 47 4.65 -8.55 11.02
CA ALA A 47 5.88 -9.24 11.41
C ALA A 47 6.95 -8.25 11.89
N THR A 48 7.15 -7.13 11.18
CA THR A 48 8.10 -6.09 11.55
C THR A 48 7.71 -5.43 12.88
N GLN A 49 6.43 -5.15 13.09
CA GLN A 49 5.92 -4.60 14.35
C GLN A 49 6.16 -5.56 15.51
N ALA A 50 5.91 -6.86 15.35
CA ALA A 50 6.15 -7.86 16.39
C ALA A 50 7.64 -7.95 16.77
N ILE A 51 8.54 -7.93 15.78
CA ILE A 51 9.98 -7.90 15.99
C ILE A 51 10.38 -6.62 16.75
N LEU A 52 9.91 -5.46 16.29
CA LEU A 52 10.21 -4.17 16.94
C LEU A 52 9.69 -4.12 18.38
N CYS A 53 8.47 -4.57 18.66
CA CYS A 53 7.93 -4.62 20.01
C CYS A 53 8.78 -5.53 20.93
N THR A 54 9.24 -6.66 20.42
CA THR A 54 10.11 -7.57 21.17
C THR A 54 11.46 -6.93 21.46
N LEU A 55 12.06 -6.24 20.48
CA LEU A 55 13.32 -5.51 20.66
C LEU A 55 13.18 -4.33 21.64
N LEU A 56 12.09 -3.56 21.56
CA LEU A 56 11.83 -2.42 22.44
C LEU A 56 11.66 -2.83 23.91
N LYS A 57 11.16 -4.04 24.16
CA LYS A 57 11.04 -4.60 25.50
C LYS A 57 12.41 -4.74 26.18
N ASP A 58 13.41 -5.22 25.43
CA ASP A 58 14.76 -5.45 25.95
C ASP A 58 15.66 -4.20 25.81
N HIS A 59 15.32 -3.30 24.89
CA HIS A 59 16.03 -2.07 24.60
C HIS A 59 15.06 -0.87 24.54
N PRO A 60 14.67 -0.32 25.70
CA PRO A 60 13.76 0.81 25.75
C PRO A 60 14.37 2.00 25.01
N VAL A 61 13.58 2.57 24.10
CA VAL A 61 13.99 3.69 23.26
C VAL A 61 13.56 5.00 23.92
N ASP A 62 14.50 5.94 23.96
CA ASP A 62 14.28 7.30 24.46
C ASP A 62 13.61 8.16 23.38
N ALA A 63 12.37 8.56 23.63
CA ALA A 63 11.55 9.33 22.69
C ALA A 63 12.22 10.64 22.28
N ASP A 64 12.92 11.31 23.19
CA ASP A 64 13.56 12.60 22.92
C ASP A 64 14.74 12.44 21.96
N LYS A 65 15.49 11.34 22.08
CA LYS A 65 16.57 11.00 21.13
C LYS A 65 16.04 10.69 19.74
N VAL A 66 14.91 10.00 19.64
CA VAL A 66 14.28 9.69 18.34
C VAL A 66 13.79 10.98 17.68
N LYS A 67 13.11 11.85 18.41
CA LYS A 67 12.63 13.15 17.89
C LYS A 67 13.79 14.05 17.47
N ALA A 68 14.87 14.09 18.26
CA ALA A 68 16.09 14.83 17.90
C ALA A 68 16.75 14.26 16.64
N TRP A 69 16.77 12.93 16.48
CA TRP A 69 17.25 12.30 15.24
C TRP A 69 16.38 12.66 14.04
N ILE A 70 15.05 12.63 14.16
CA ILE A 70 14.12 13.04 13.09
C ILE A 70 14.41 14.49 12.67
N ASN A 71 14.52 15.41 13.65
CA ASN A 71 14.82 16.81 13.39
C ASN A 71 16.17 17.01 12.67
N ALA A 72 17.15 16.15 12.95
CA ALA A 72 18.45 16.20 12.29
C ALA A 72 18.41 15.67 10.84
N GLN A 73 17.40 14.88 10.47
CA GLN A 73 17.24 14.32 9.12
C GLN A 73 16.28 15.13 8.24
N THR A 74 15.38 15.92 8.84
CA THR A 74 14.44 16.77 8.11
C THR A 74 14.95 18.20 8.08
N GLU A 75 15.37 18.70 6.92
CA GLU A 75 15.97 20.04 6.78
C GLU A 75 15.00 21.21 7.07
N ASP A 76 13.69 21.02 6.89
CA ASP A 76 12.58 21.85 7.42
C ASP A 76 11.27 21.32 6.80
N GLY A 77 10.65 20.33 7.43
CA GLY A 77 9.50 19.63 6.86
C GLY A 77 8.21 19.85 7.64
N ASP A 78 7.13 20.24 6.97
CA ASP A 78 5.74 20.25 7.48
C ASP A 78 5.32 18.90 8.12
N GLU A 79 6.03 17.82 7.80
CA GLU A 79 5.77 16.47 8.27
C GLU A 79 6.46 16.13 9.61
N THR A 80 7.42 16.95 10.06
CA THR A 80 8.16 16.72 11.32
C THR A 80 7.26 16.68 12.56
N PRO A 81 6.26 17.57 12.72
CA PRO A 81 5.31 17.50 13.84
C PRO A 81 4.45 16.22 13.83
N LYS A 82 4.05 15.74 12.64
CA LYS A 82 3.30 14.48 12.51
C LYS A 82 4.17 13.28 12.85
N ALA A 83 5.43 13.30 12.42
CA ALA A 83 6.41 12.26 12.77
C ALA A 83 6.65 12.20 14.28
N HIS A 84 6.75 13.34 14.97
CA HIS A 84 6.87 13.38 16.43
C HIS A 84 5.63 12.82 17.14
N ALA A 85 4.43 13.18 16.66
CA ALA A 85 3.18 12.62 17.21
C ALA A 85 3.10 11.10 17.02
N ALA A 86 3.60 10.58 15.90
CA ALA A 86 3.69 9.14 15.66
C ALA A 86 4.68 8.46 16.62
N VAL A 87 5.82 9.08 16.92
CA VAL A 87 6.78 8.57 17.93
C VAL A 87 6.11 8.44 19.29
N ASP A 88 5.38 9.47 19.72
CA ASP A 88 4.68 9.45 21.01
C ASP A 88 3.61 8.37 21.08
N LEU A 89 2.80 8.23 20.02
CA LEU A 89 1.79 7.17 19.94
C LEU A 89 2.42 5.79 20.06
N LEU A 90 3.46 5.52 19.26
CA LEU A 90 4.08 4.21 19.17
C LEU A 90 4.83 3.80 20.45
N LEU A 91 5.40 4.76 21.18
CA LEU A 91 6.09 4.49 22.44
C LEU A 91 5.14 4.46 23.65
N SER A 92 3.98 5.11 23.57
CA SER A 92 2.99 5.13 24.67
C SER A 92 2.37 3.76 24.97
N ASP A 93 2.22 2.89 23.95
CA ASP A 93 1.68 1.54 24.12
C ASP A 93 2.73 0.50 24.56
N VAL A 94 4.02 0.84 24.53
CA VAL A 94 5.09 -0.03 25.05
C VAL A 94 5.08 -0.08 26.59
N ASN A 95 4.62 0.99 27.26
CA ASN A 95 4.56 1.08 28.72
C ASN A 95 3.34 0.39 29.36
N LYS A 96 2.50 -0.32 28.58
CA LYS A 96 1.29 -0.99 29.08
C LYS A 96 1.45 -2.51 29.29
N TYR A 97 2.61 -3.10 29.01
CA TYR A 97 2.86 -4.54 29.18
C TYR A 97 4.12 -4.84 29.99
#